data_AF-A0A7J5JM91-F1
#
_entry.id   AF-A0A7J5JM91-F1
#
_cell.length_a   1.000
_cell.length_b   1.000
_cell.length_c   1.000
_cell.angle_alpha   90.00
_cell.angle_beta   90.00
_cell.angle_gamma   90.00
#
_symmetry.space_group_name_H-M   'P 1'
#
loop_
_entity.id
_entity.type
_entity.pdbx_description
1 polymer ?
#
loop_
_entity_poly.entity_id
_entity_poly.type
_entity_poly.pdbx_seq_one_letter_code
_entity_poly.pdbx_strand_id
1 'polypeptide(L)'
;MKSLYFMTTHNHITSVLNIFKGRTGKWLMLFLLLLPALATAQETKKLIILQTSDVHSRIEPMTQEGDRNYGQGGFVRRASFLQQFRKENPDVLLFDCGDISQGTPYYNMFKGEVEVTLMNEMGYDAMTIGNHEFDFGLDNMARLFKLAKFPVVCANYDLDATVLKDIVKPYVILDRFGLKIGVFGLGAKPEGLIQANKCEGVIYKDPIAVSNDIAAQLKEEGCDVIVCLSHLGIQMDEKLVANTRNIDVILGGHSHTFMESPKNYLNIDGKNVPVMHTGKNGIYVGRLDLTLNKK
;
A
#
# COMPACT_ATOMS: atom_id res chain seq x y z
N MET A 1 -19.84 17.79 -14.39
CA MET A 1 -19.40 17.65 -15.80
C MET A 1 -18.28 16.61 -15.81
N LYS A 2 -18.51 15.45 -16.43
CA LYS A 2 -17.64 14.27 -16.38
C LYS A 2 -16.31 14.55 -17.08
N SER A 3 -15.18 14.15 -16.52
CA SER A 3 -13.88 14.18 -17.20
C SER A 3 -13.15 12.85 -17.01
N LEU A 4 -12.90 12.19 -18.14
CA LEU A 4 -12.17 10.94 -18.30
C LEU A 4 -10.67 11.15 -18.05
N TYR A 5 -9.99 10.10 -17.57
CA TYR A 5 -8.54 10.07 -17.39
C TYR A 5 -7.90 9.28 -18.54
N PHE A 6 -6.77 9.76 -19.06
CA PHE A 6 -5.89 9.00 -19.94
C PHE A 6 -4.48 8.96 -19.36
N MET A 7 -3.82 7.83 -19.58
CA MET A 7 -2.40 7.61 -19.34
C MET A 7 -1.74 7.52 -20.72
N THR A 8 -0.82 8.42 -21.04
CA THR A 8 -0.10 8.40 -22.33
C THR A 8 1.40 8.50 -22.13
N THR A 9 2.14 7.61 -22.80
CA THR A 9 3.54 7.79 -23.16
C THR A 9 3.61 8.42 -24.55
N HIS A 10 4.28 9.56 -24.70
CA HIS A 10 4.53 10.17 -26.01
C HIS A 10 5.99 9.96 -26.41
N ASN A 11 6.20 9.33 -27.56
CA ASN A 11 7.40 9.47 -28.37
C ASN A 11 6.96 10.03 -29.72
N HIS A 12 7.40 11.23 -30.08
CA HIS A 12 7.37 11.68 -31.47
C HIS A 12 8.70 12.33 -31.86
N ILE A 13 9.35 11.66 -32.81
CA ILE A 13 10.35 12.20 -33.73
C ILE A 13 9.58 12.96 -34.82
N THR A 14 9.98 14.19 -35.17
CA THR A 14 10.38 14.59 -36.53
C THR A 14 10.68 16.09 -36.64
N SER A 15 11.79 16.37 -37.31
CA SER A 15 12.19 17.67 -37.84
C SER A 15 11.22 18.17 -38.91
N VAL A 16 10.97 19.48 -38.99
CA VAL A 16 10.44 20.11 -40.21
C VAL A 16 11.33 21.27 -40.65
N LEU A 17 11.51 21.33 -41.97
CA LEU A 17 12.46 22.08 -42.76
C LEU A 17 12.32 23.62 -42.71
N ASN A 18 13.49 24.25 -42.91
CA ASN A 18 13.77 25.43 -43.74
C ASN A 18 12.68 25.86 -44.74
N ILE A 19 12.19 27.10 -44.64
CA ILE A 19 11.70 27.89 -45.79
C ILE A 19 12.08 29.38 -45.61
N PHE A 20 12.43 30.01 -46.73
CA PHE A 20 12.63 31.45 -47.02
C PHE A 20 14.07 32.01 -47.04
N LYS A 21 14.70 31.81 -48.22
CA LYS A 21 15.54 32.82 -48.88
C LYS A 21 14.64 33.89 -49.51
N GLY A 22 14.89 35.17 -49.28
CA GLY A 22 14.25 36.27 -50.00
C GLY A 22 14.57 37.64 -49.43
N ARG A 23 15.01 38.56 -50.27
CA ARG A 23 15.60 39.88 -49.96
C ARG A 23 14.56 40.95 -49.59
N THR A 24 15.04 41.94 -48.83
CA THR A 24 14.58 43.34 -48.71
C THR A 24 13.22 43.62 -48.07
N GLY A 25 13.26 44.15 -46.84
CA GLY A 25 12.11 44.74 -46.17
C GLY A 25 12.43 45.13 -44.72
N LYS A 26 13.18 46.22 -44.52
CA LYS A 26 13.24 46.91 -43.22
C LYS A 26 11.82 47.42 -42.93
N TRP A 27 11.37 47.25 -41.69
CA TRP A 27 10.03 47.54 -41.16
C TRP A 27 8.99 46.42 -41.34
N LEU A 28 9.23 45.27 -40.69
CA LEU A 28 8.14 44.56 -40.04
C LEU A 28 8.42 44.57 -38.54
N MET A 29 7.50 45.19 -37.82
CA MET A 29 7.58 45.49 -36.41
C MET A 29 7.97 44.26 -35.58
N LEU A 30 8.87 44.52 -34.64
CA LEU A 30 9.04 43.86 -33.34
C LEU A 30 7.68 43.41 -32.76
N PHE A 31 7.17 42.26 -33.18
CA PHE A 31 5.95 41.62 -32.63
C PHE A 31 6.16 40.11 -32.45
N LEU A 32 7.40 39.70 -32.17
CA LEU A 32 7.81 38.30 -31.98
C LEU A 32 8.59 38.08 -30.68
N LEU A 33 8.54 39.03 -29.75
CA LEU A 33 9.08 38.91 -28.40
C LEU A 33 7.91 39.15 -27.44
N LEU A 34 7.54 38.12 -26.66
CA LEU A 34 6.46 38.05 -25.65
C LEU A 34 5.26 37.16 -26.01
N LEU A 35 5.51 35.97 -26.56
CA LEU A 35 4.78 34.82 -26.04
C LEU A 35 5.53 34.39 -24.77
N PRO A 36 5.05 34.68 -23.55
CA PRO A 36 5.47 33.87 -22.42
C PRO A 36 4.98 32.47 -22.77
N ALA A 37 5.90 31.59 -23.14
CA ALA A 37 5.66 30.17 -23.01
C ALA A 37 5.45 29.94 -21.52
N LEU A 38 4.20 30.06 -21.08
CA LEU A 38 3.73 29.47 -19.84
C LEU A 38 3.84 27.96 -20.06
N ALA A 39 5.07 27.45 -19.98
CA ALA A 39 5.28 26.09 -19.57
C ALA A 39 4.73 26.03 -18.15
N THR A 40 3.45 25.69 -18.03
CA THR A 40 2.90 25.24 -16.77
C THR A 40 3.69 23.99 -16.45
N ALA A 41 4.75 24.12 -15.64
CA ALA A 41 5.37 22.97 -15.01
C ALA A 41 4.25 22.31 -14.21
N GLN A 42 3.72 21.21 -14.75
CA GLN A 42 2.68 20.45 -14.09
C GLN A 42 3.29 19.99 -12.77
N GLU A 43 2.77 20.52 -11.67
CA GLU A 43 3.30 20.22 -10.35
C GLU A 43 3.13 18.71 -10.12
N THR A 44 4.22 17.97 -10.11
CA THR A 44 4.21 16.54 -9.86
C THR A 44 4.39 16.32 -8.37
N LYS A 45 3.45 15.62 -7.73
CA LYS A 45 3.59 15.18 -6.36
C LYS A 45 4.11 13.75 -6.35
N LYS A 46 5.14 13.50 -5.54
CA LYS A 46 5.68 12.16 -5.34
C LYS A 46 5.22 11.62 -4.00
N LEU A 47 4.54 10.48 -4.01
CA LEU A 47 4.17 9.74 -2.81
C LEU A 47 5.05 8.50 -2.71
N ILE A 48 5.74 8.33 -1.59
CA ILE A 48 6.58 7.15 -1.34
C ILE A 48 5.87 6.30 -0.30
N ILE A 49 5.68 5.03 -0.64
CA ILE A 49 5.06 4.04 0.22
C ILE A 49 6.06 2.94 0.51
N LEU A 50 6.25 2.66 1.79
CA LEU A 50 6.99 1.52 2.29
C LEU A 50 6.01 0.44 2.76
N GLN A 51 6.38 -0.81 2.55
CA GLN A 51 5.57 -1.97 2.91
C GLN A 51 6.39 -2.99 3.68
N THR A 52 5.74 -3.62 4.66
CA THR A 52 6.10 -4.95 5.16
C THR A 52 4.89 -5.88 5.11
N SER A 53 5.15 -7.18 5.19
CA SER A 53 4.14 -8.22 5.32
C SER A 53 4.77 -9.44 5.98
N ASP A 54 3.96 -10.29 6.59
CA ASP A 54 4.38 -11.63 7.02
C ASP A 54 5.64 -11.57 7.88
N VAL A 55 5.70 -10.62 8.81
CA VAL A 55 6.85 -10.41 9.67
C VAL A 55 7.03 -11.61 10.60
N HIS A 56 5.94 -12.29 10.96
CA HIS A 56 5.95 -13.53 11.75
C HIS A 56 6.86 -13.40 12.98
N SER A 57 6.59 -12.36 13.79
CA SER A 57 7.26 -12.10 15.07
C SER A 57 8.79 -12.06 14.94
N ARG A 58 9.33 -11.75 13.76
CA ARG A 58 10.78 -11.69 13.54
C ARG A 58 11.38 -10.41 14.13
N ILE A 59 11.45 -10.38 15.46
CA ILE A 59 12.01 -9.26 16.24
C ILE A 59 13.53 -9.20 16.06
N GLU A 60 14.20 -10.35 16.13
CA GLU A 60 15.64 -10.46 15.93
C GLU A 60 15.98 -10.89 14.50
N PRO A 61 17.20 -10.59 14.01
CA PRO A 61 17.70 -11.20 12.79
C PRO A 61 17.66 -12.73 12.88
N MET A 62 17.58 -13.41 11.74
CA MET A 62 17.61 -14.87 11.72
C MET A 62 19.00 -15.38 12.09
N THR A 63 19.06 -16.30 13.05
CA THR A 63 20.30 -16.82 13.64
C THR A 63 20.48 -18.32 13.41
N GLN A 64 19.59 -18.96 12.63
CA GLN A 64 19.71 -20.38 12.32
C GLN A 64 20.86 -20.59 11.32
N GLU A 65 21.96 -21.17 11.79
CA GLU A 65 23.10 -21.53 10.93
C GLU A 65 22.64 -22.41 9.74
N GLY A 66 23.13 -22.08 8.54
CA GLY A 66 22.73 -22.75 7.29
C GLY A 66 21.47 -22.19 6.63
N ASP A 67 20.74 -21.27 7.27
CA ASP A 67 19.67 -20.52 6.58
C ASP A 67 20.28 -19.58 5.53
N ARG A 68 19.77 -19.63 4.29
CA ARG A 68 20.19 -18.73 3.20
C ARG A 68 20.05 -17.25 3.55
N ASN A 69 19.19 -16.94 4.51
CA ASN A 69 18.92 -15.60 4.98
C ASN A 69 19.54 -15.33 6.37
N TYR A 70 20.52 -16.12 6.81
CA TYR A 70 21.24 -15.92 8.07
C TYR A 70 21.70 -14.45 8.22
N GLY A 71 21.48 -13.89 9.40
CA GLY A 71 21.78 -12.50 9.73
C GLY A 71 20.86 -11.48 9.07
N GLN A 72 19.82 -11.88 8.34
CA GLN A 72 18.85 -10.97 7.71
C GLN A 72 17.62 -10.72 8.60
N GLY A 73 16.83 -9.69 8.25
CA GLY A 73 15.65 -9.27 8.99
C GLY A 73 15.95 -8.54 10.29
N GLY A 74 15.02 -8.66 11.25
CA GLY A 74 15.10 -8.05 12.56
C GLY A 74 14.58 -6.61 12.62
N PHE A 75 13.98 -6.28 13.76
CA PHE A 75 13.29 -5.02 13.99
C PHE A 75 14.26 -3.83 14.04
N VAL A 76 15.38 -3.96 14.77
CA VAL A 76 16.39 -2.90 14.92
C VAL A 76 16.92 -2.43 13.56
N ARG A 77 17.16 -3.37 12.63
CA ARG A 77 17.64 -3.03 11.29
C ARG A 77 16.60 -2.24 10.50
N ARG A 78 15.34 -2.69 10.50
CA ARG A 78 14.24 -2.00 9.81
C ARG A 78 13.99 -0.61 10.41
N ALA A 79 14.02 -0.50 11.74
CA ALA A 79 13.84 0.78 12.43
C ALA A 79 14.99 1.77 12.10
N SER A 80 16.24 1.32 12.12
CA SER A 80 17.39 2.16 11.73
C SER A 80 17.31 2.61 10.27
N PHE A 81 16.97 1.70 9.36
CA PHE A 81 16.71 2.04 7.95
C PHE A 81 15.62 3.12 7.83
N LEU A 82 14.47 2.91 8.46
CA LEU A 82 13.33 3.81 8.38
C LEU A 82 13.66 5.19 8.98
N GLN A 83 14.37 5.22 10.11
CA GLN A 83 14.80 6.46 10.74
C GLN A 83 15.71 7.28 9.81
N GLN A 84 16.66 6.63 9.13
CA GLN A 84 17.51 7.31 8.14
C GLN A 84 16.69 7.75 6.92
N PHE A 85 15.84 6.87 6.40
CA PHE A 85 15.03 7.12 5.20
C PHE A 85 14.09 8.32 5.37
N ARG A 86 13.49 8.47 6.56
CA ARG A 86 12.60 9.59 6.91
C ARG A 86 13.29 10.94 7.00
N LYS A 87 14.61 11.00 7.23
CA LYS A 87 15.35 12.28 7.21
C LYS A 87 15.32 12.92 5.83
N GLU A 88 15.33 12.09 4.78
CA GLU A 88 15.29 12.51 3.39
C GLU A 88 13.85 12.53 2.84
N ASN A 89 12.96 11.72 3.42
CA ASN A 89 11.58 11.53 2.96
C ASN A 89 10.60 11.65 4.14
N PRO A 90 10.37 12.87 4.67
CA PRO A 90 9.58 13.06 5.90
C PRO A 90 8.12 12.63 5.76
N ASP A 91 7.56 12.67 4.54
CA ASP A 91 6.17 12.30 4.24
C ASP A 91 5.99 10.84 3.79
N VAL A 92 7.02 9.99 3.93
CA VAL A 92 6.93 8.57 3.58
C VAL A 92 5.87 7.85 4.41
N LEU A 93 5.01 7.10 3.73
CA LEU A 93 4.03 6.22 4.37
C LEU A 93 4.64 4.85 4.63
N LEU A 94 4.24 4.21 5.73
CA LEU A 94 4.62 2.84 6.06
C LEU A 94 3.37 2.00 6.37
N PHE A 95 3.17 0.92 5.62
CA PHE A 95 2.06 0.01 5.81
C PHE A 95 2.51 -1.42 6.09
N ASP A 96 1.70 -2.17 6.83
CA ASP A 96 1.86 -3.62 7.02
C ASP A 96 0.68 -4.40 6.44
N CYS A 97 0.97 -5.48 5.73
CA CYS A 97 -0.03 -6.29 5.04
C CYS A 97 -0.50 -7.52 5.83
N GLY A 98 -0.32 -7.56 7.15
CA GLY A 98 -0.82 -8.64 8.01
C GLY A 98 0.23 -9.71 8.33
N ASP A 99 -0.12 -10.61 9.25
CA ASP A 99 0.77 -11.64 9.82
C ASP A 99 2.02 -11.03 10.48
N ILE A 100 1.80 -10.06 11.37
CA ILE A 100 2.84 -9.63 12.32
C ILE A 100 2.99 -10.66 13.44
N SER A 101 1.89 -11.37 13.70
CA SER A 101 1.73 -12.42 14.70
C SER A 101 2.40 -13.75 14.30
N GLN A 102 2.54 -14.66 15.28
CA GLN A 102 3.13 -15.99 15.13
C GLN A 102 4.63 -15.98 14.75
N GLY A 103 5.36 -17.08 14.94
CA GLY A 103 6.62 -17.32 14.20
C GLY A 103 7.88 -17.39 15.06
N THR A 104 7.89 -16.76 16.23
CA THR A 104 9.00 -16.86 17.20
C THR A 104 8.49 -17.01 18.64
N PRO A 105 9.36 -17.41 19.60
CA PRO A 105 8.99 -17.45 21.01
C PRO A 105 8.50 -16.11 21.58
N TYR A 106 8.87 -14.97 20.99
CA TYR A 106 8.37 -13.66 21.41
C TYR A 106 6.84 -13.62 21.38
N TYR A 107 6.23 -14.06 20.27
CA TYR A 107 4.77 -14.11 20.17
C TYR A 107 4.13 -15.06 21.19
N ASN A 108 4.74 -16.21 21.45
CA ASN A 108 4.21 -17.17 22.44
C ASN A 108 4.22 -16.59 23.86
N MET A 109 5.26 -15.82 24.22
CA MET A 109 5.45 -15.26 25.55
C MET A 109 4.66 -13.97 25.77
N PHE A 110 4.67 -13.06 24.78
CA PHE A 110 4.12 -11.70 24.90
C PHE A 110 2.82 -11.49 24.12
N LYS A 111 2.36 -12.51 23.39
CA LYS A 111 1.06 -12.56 22.70
C LYS A 111 0.83 -11.37 21.76
N GLY A 112 1.88 -10.88 21.08
CA GLY A 112 1.81 -9.78 20.11
C GLY A 112 2.17 -8.39 20.64
N GLU A 113 2.37 -8.23 21.95
CA GLU A 113 2.60 -6.90 22.56
C GLU A 113 3.92 -6.27 22.10
N VAL A 114 4.96 -7.10 21.94
CA VAL A 114 6.28 -6.66 21.48
C VAL A 114 6.16 -6.15 20.04
N GLU A 115 5.50 -6.90 19.17
CA GLU A 115 5.29 -6.58 17.76
C GLU A 115 4.57 -5.24 17.59
N VAL A 116 3.42 -5.07 18.24
CA VAL A 116 2.63 -3.84 18.14
C VAL A 116 3.39 -2.64 18.75
N THR A 117 4.04 -2.83 19.89
CA THR A 117 4.82 -1.74 20.53
C THR A 117 5.95 -1.29 19.64
N LEU A 118 6.67 -2.23 19.04
CA LEU A 118 7.75 -1.93 18.12
C LEU A 118 7.20 -1.21 16.87
N MET A 119 6.11 -1.71 16.25
CA MET A 119 5.45 -1.00 15.14
C MET A 119 5.00 0.41 15.49
N ASN A 120 4.54 0.65 16.72
CA ASN A 120 4.24 2.00 17.21
C ASN A 120 5.47 2.90 17.18
N GLU A 121 6.63 2.42 17.64
CA GLU A 121 7.90 3.16 17.61
C GLU A 121 8.41 3.39 16.18
N MET A 122 8.17 2.45 15.27
CA MET A 122 8.42 2.64 13.83
C MET A 122 7.41 3.57 13.16
N GLY A 123 6.32 3.96 13.82
CA GLY A 123 5.30 4.86 13.26
C GLY A 123 4.70 4.32 11.96
N TYR A 124 4.11 3.12 12.00
CA TYR A 124 3.28 2.64 10.89
C TYR A 124 2.05 3.55 10.71
N ASP A 125 1.58 3.71 9.48
CA ASP A 125 0.43 4.53 9.13
C ASP A 125 -0.87 3.73 9.07
N ALA A 126 -0.81 2.44 8.74
CA ALA A 126 -1.92 1.50 8.81
C ALA A 126 -1.44 0.04 8.68
N MET A 127 -2.29 -0.91 9.08
CA MET A 127 -2.10 -2.35 8.91
C MET A 127 -3.41 -3.02 8.50
N THR A 128 -3.36 -4.14 7.75
CA THR A 128 -4.51 -5.06 7.59
C THR A 128 -4.38 -6.32 8.44
N ILE A 129 -5.46 -7.08 8.56
CA ILE A 129 -5.52 -8.32 9.34
C ILE A 129 -5.04 -9.50 8.49
N GLY A 130 -4.02 -10.21 8.95
CA GLY A 130 -3.62 -11.53 8.46
C GLY A 130 -4.28 -12.67 9.23
N ASN A 131 -4.08 -13.90 8.77
CA ASN A 131 -4.72 -15.05 9.40
C ASN A 131 -4.11 -15.38 10.77
N HIS A 132 -2.83 -15.07 11.00
CA HIS A 132 -2.16 -15.33 12.27
C HIS A 132 -2.49 -14.34 13.38
N GLU A 133 -3.11 -13.20 13.09
CA GLU A 133 -3.64 -12.30 14.13
C GLU A 133 -4.73 -12.99 14.98
N PHE A 134 -5.40 -14.02 14.45
CA PHE A 134 -6.40 -14.81 15.15
C PHE A 134 -5.81 -15.90 16.06
N ASP A 135 -4.50 -16.12 16.08
CA ASP A 135 -3.90 -17.29 16.76
C ASP A 135 -4.17 -17.35 18.27
N PHE A 136 -4.36 -16.22 18.92
CA PHE A 136 -4.76 -16.13 20.33
C PHE A 136 -6.22 -15.68 20.53
N GLY A 137 -7.04 -15.71 19.48
CA GLY A 137 -8.45 -15.36 19.50
C GLY A 137 -8.73 -13.86 19.49
N LEU A 138 -10.02 -13.52 19.32
CA LEU A 138 -10.48 -12.15 19.10
C LEU A 138 -10.20 -11.22 20.28
N ASP A 139 -10.21 -11.72 21.53
CA ASP A 139 -9.91 -10.91 22.72
C ASP A 139 -8.46 -10.43 22.75
N ASN A 140 -7.51 -11.31 22.41
CA ASN A 140 -6.11 -10.91 22.30
C ASN A 140 -5.93 -9.96 21.12
N MET A 141 -6.57 -10.24 19.99
CA MET A 141 -6.52 -9.36 18.82
C MET A 141 -7.05 -7.95 19.16
N ALA A 142 -8.18 -7.84 19.87
CA ALA A 142 -8.72 -6.57 20.34
C ALA A 142 -7.79 -5.85 21.32
N ARG A 143 -7.13 -6.58 22.22
CA ARG A 143 -6.11 -6.03 23.13
C ARG A 143 -4.96 -5.41 22.35
N LEU A 144 -4.43 -6.12 21.35
CA LEU A 144 -3.34 -5.66 20.50
C LEU A 144 -3.73 -4.44 19.67
N PHE A 145 -4.91 -4.46 19.04
CA PHE A 145 -5.33 -3.37 18.18
C PHE A 145 -5.69 -2.10 18.97
N LYS A 146 -6.10 -2.22 20.24
CA LYS A 146 -6.20 -1.06 21.15
C LYS A 146 -4.84 -0.49 21.58
N LEU A 147 -3.78 -1.29 21.56
CA LEU A 147 -2.42 -0.84 21.83
C LEU A 147 -1.78 -0.14 20.61
N ALA A 148 -2.24 -0.44 19.41
CA ALA A 148 -1.75 0.17 18.18
C ALA A 148 -2.03 1.69 18.16
N LYS A 149 -1.00 2.48 17.83
CA LYS A 149 -1.08 3.93 17.61
C LYS A 149 -1.42 4.27 16.14
N PHE A 150 -1.78 3.26 15.37
CA PHE A 150 -2.13 3.33 13.96
C PHE A 150 -3.41 2.54 13.71
N PRO A 151 -4.20 2.92 12.70
CA PRO A 151 -5.43 2.22 12.36
C PRO A 151 -5.15 0.81 11.83
N VAL A 152 -5.98 -0.14 12.25
CA VAL A 152 -6.10 -1.46 11.63
C VAL A 152 -7.33 -1.46 10.74
N VAL A 153 -7.15 -1.82 9.47
CA VAL A 153 -8.20 -1.82 8.45
C VAL A 153 -8.49 -3.21 7.92
N CYS A 154 -9.77 -3.58 7.77
CA CYS A 154 -10.19 -4.80 7.09
C CYS A 154 -11.66 -4.66 6.67
N ALA A 155 -11.91 -4.63 5.36
CA ALA A 155 -13.23 -4.34 4.80
C ALA A 155 -14.07 -5.60 4.55
N ASN A 156 -13.42 -6.73 4.25
CA ASN A 156 -14.10 -7.97 3.87
C ASN A 156 -14.38 -8.92 5.05
N TYR A 157 -14.07 -8.51 6.27
CA TYR A 157 -14.57 -9.16 7.48
C TYR A 157 -15.66 -8.29 8.08
N ASP A 158 -16.87 -8.84 8.20
CA ASP A 158 -17.87 -8.29 9.09
C ASP A 158 -17.50 -8.65 10.53
N LEU A 159 -17.35 -7.62 11.36
CA LEU A 159 -16.91 -7.75 12.75
C LEU A 159 -17.97 -7.26 13.73
N ASP A 160 -19.19 -6.97 13.27
CA ASP A 160 -20.27 -6.39 14.08
C ASP A 160 -20.69 -7.27 15.26
N ALA A 161 -20.57 -8.60 15.11
CA ALA A 161 -20.90 -9.56 16.14
C ALA A 161 -19.70 -9.91 17.06
N THR A 162 -18.60 -9.15 16.99
CA THR A 162 -17.35 -9.45 17.68
C THR A 162 -16.89 -8.28 18.57
N VAL A 163 -15.89 -8.55 19.42
CA VAL A 163 -15.22 -7.53 20.25
C VAL A 163 -14.43 -6.48 19.44
N LEU A 164 -14.36 -6.61 18.11
CA LEU A 164 -13.56 -5.77 17.22
C LEU A 164 -14.36 -4.69 16.50
N LYS A 165 -15.70 -4.70 16.62
CA LYS A 165 -16.64 -3.83 15.89
C LYS A 165 -16.19 -2.37 15.82
N ASP A 166 -15.81 -1.79 16.95
CA ASP A 166 -15.43 -0.37 17.06
C ASP A 166 -13.91 -0.13 17.00
N ILE A 167 -13.13 -1.19 16.77
CA ILE A 167 -11.66 -1.17 16.77
C ILE A 167 -11.12 -1.21 15.34
N VAL A 168 -11.64 -2.12 14.54
CA VAL A 168 -11.22 -2.33 13.15
C VAL A 168 -12.17 -1.58 12.24
N LYS A 169 -11.61 -0.79 11.31
CA LYS A 169 -12.40 -0.05 10.33
C LYS A 169 -12.29 -0.71 8.96
N PRO A 170 -13.27 -0.56 8.05
CA PRO A 170 -13.10 -1.05 6.68
C PRO A 170 -11.97 -0.31 5.95
N TYR A 171 -11.85 0.99 6.19
CA TYR A 171 -10.83 1.86 5.60
C TYR A 171 -10.50 3.06 6.52
N VAL A 172 -9.45 3.78 6.16
CA VAL A 172 -9.08 5.07 6.71
C VAL A 172 -8.69 6.02 5.57
N ILE A 173 -8.82 7.33 5.81
CA ILE A 173 -8.32 8.35 4.91
C ILE A 173 -7.19 9.09 5.62
N LEU A 174 -6.04 9.17 4.97
CA LEU A 174 -4.83 9.83 5.48
C LEU A 174 -4.53 11.08 4.65
N ASP A 175 -4.14 12.16 5.32
CA ASP A 175 -3.60 13.36 4.68
C ASP A 175 -2.07 13.33 4.74
N ARG A 176 -1.43 13.33 3.56
CA ARG A 176 0.03 13.41 3.42
C ARG A 176 0.40 14.28 2.24
N PHE A 177 1.29 15.23 2.44
CA PHE A 177 1.76 16.13 1.37
C PHE A 177 0.60 16.81 0.58
N GLY A 178 -0.50 17.11 1.26
CA GLY A 178 -1.72 17.67 0.67
C GLY A 178 -2.39 16.76 -0.37
N LEU A 179 -2.26 15.44 -0.20
CA LEU A 179 -2.99 14.40 -0.90
C LEU A 179 -3.89 13.67 0.09
N LYS A 180 -5.11 13.36 -0.36
CA LYS A 180 -6.04 12.52 0.38
C LYS A 180 -5.86 11.06 -0.06
N ILE A 181 -5.41 10.21 0.85
CA ILE A 181 -5.02 8.83 0.57
C ILE A 181 -6.00 7.88 1.26
N GLY A 182 -6.83 7.21 0.47
CA GLY A 182 -7.74 6.18 0.96
C GLY A 182 -7.00 4.86 1.12
N VAL A 183 -7.06 4.26 2.30
CA VAL A 183 -6.40 2.99 2.61
C VAL A 183 -7.43 2.03 3.16
N PHE A 184 -7.62 0.88 2.51
CA PHE A 184 -8.53 -0.17 2.98
C PHE A 184 -7.81 -1.51 3.04
N GLY A 185 -8.33 -2.42 3.87
CA GLY A 185 -7.72 -3.72 4.12
C GLY A 185 -8.56 -4.89 3.61
N LEU A 186 -7.90 -6.01 3.28
CA LEU A 186 -8.54 -7.29 2.99
C LEU A 186 -7.82 -8.43 3.72
N GLY A 187 -8.57 -9.40 4.24
CA GLY A 187 -8.06 -10.61 4.88
C GLY A 187 -8.43 -11.89 4.12
N ALA A 188 -7.61 -12.93 4.25
CA ALA A 188 -7.84 -14.25 3.63
C ALA A 188 -9.13 -14.92 4.12
N LYS A 189 -9.63 -15.90 3.37
CA LYS A 189 -10.81 -16.66 3.79
C LYS A 189 -10.49 -17.48 5.06
N PRO A 190 -11.21 -17.32 6.19
CA PRO A 190 -10.87 -18.00 7.45
C PRO A 190 -10.89 -19.52 7.38
N GLU A 191 -11.82 -20.11 6.63
CA GLU A 191 -12.01 -21.55 6.58
C GLU A 191 -10.77 -22.27 6.06
N GLY A 192 -10.20 -23.16 6.88
CA GLY A 192 -8.98 -23.90 6.57
C GLY A 192 -7.68 -23.20 6.99
N LEU A 193 -7.73 -21.91 7.35
CA LEU A 193 -6.58 -21.13 7.83
C LEU A 193 -6.65 -20.82 9.33
N ILE A 194 -7.86 -20.55 9.83
CA ILE A 194 -8.11 -20.13 11.21
C ILE A 194 -8.97 -21.19 11.91
N GLN A 195 -8.66 -21.49 13.15
CA GLN A 195 -9.49 -22.39 13.96
C GLN A 195 -10.85 -21.74 14.21
N ALA A 196 -11.94 -22.47 13.98
CA ALA A 196 -13.30 -21.90 13.99
C ALA A 196 -13.65 -21.19 15.30
N ASN A 197 -13.21 -21.72 16.44
CA ASN A 197 -13.43 -21.12 17.77
C ASN A 197 -12.66 -19.81 18.00
N LYS A 198 -11.69 -19.46 17.14
CA LYS A 198 -10.89 -18.23 17.23
C LYS A 198 -11.42 -17.10 16.35
N CYS A 199 -12.36 -17.38 15.45
CA CYS A 199 -13.00 -16.40 14.57
C CYS A 199 -14.54 -16.42 14.66
N GLU A 200 -15.10 -16.87 15.79
CA GLU A 200 -16.55 -16.86 16.00
C GLU A 200 -17.13 -15.46 15.85
N GLY A 201 -18.24 -15.35 15.09
CA GLY A 201 -18.90 -14.08 14.79
C GLY A 201 -18.29 -13.27 13.64
N VAL A 202 -17.13 -13.67 13.10
CA VAL A 202 -16.55 -13.04 11.91
C VAL A 202 -17.27 -13.55 10.65
N ILE A 203 -17.81 -12.64 9.83
CA ILE A 203 -18.44 -13.02 8.55
C ILE A 203 -17.52 -12.62 7.40
N TYR A 204 -17.07 -13.60 6.63
CA TYR A 204 -16.28 -13.37 5.44
C TYR A 204 -17.15 -12.89 4.27
N LYS A 205 -16.81 -11.74 3.69
CA LYS A 205 -17.43 -11.18 2.48
C LYS A 205 -16.51 -11.39 1.27
N ASP A 206 -17.11 -11.45 0.08
CA ASP A 206 -16.35 -11.56 -1.17
C ASP A 206 -15.43 -10.34 -1.34
N PRO A 207 -14.10 -10.53 -1.42
CA PRO A 207 -13.16 -9.42 -1.44
C PRO A 207 -13.27 -8.59 -2.72
N ILE A 208 -13.69 -9.17 -3.85
CA ILE A 208 -13.83 -8.43 -5.12
C ILE A 208 -15.00 -7.45 -5.05
N ALA A 209 -16.17 -7.92 -4.60
CA ALA A 209 -17.35 -7.07 -4.42
C ALA A 209 -17.06 -5.93 -3.43
N VAL A 210 -16.55 -6.27 -2.24
CA VAL A 210 -16.22 -5.29 -1.20
C VAL A 210 -15.20 -4.26 -1.68
N SER A 211 -14.17 -4.68 -2.41
CA SER A 211 -13.14 -3.76 -2.92
C SER A 211 -13.71 -2.75 -3.91
N ASN A 212 -14.63 -3.16 -4.79
CA ASN A 212 -15.28 -2.23 -5.72
C ASN A 212 -16.14 -1.20 -4.97
N ASP A 213 -16.89 -1.63 -3.96
CA ASP A 213 -17.74 -0.75 -3.16
C ASP A 213 -16.90 0.28 -2.39
N ILE A 214 -15.88 -0.19 -1.65
CA ILE A 214 -14.99 0.68 -0.87
C ILE A 214 -14.18 1.61 -1.78
N ALA A 215 -13.64 1.11 -2.90
CA ALA A 215 -12.88 1.95 -3.82
C ALA A 215 -13.78 3.02 -4.47
N ALA A 216 -15.03 2.70 -4.82
CA ALA A 216 -15.99 3.69 -5.31
C ALA A 216 -16.27 4.77 -4.25
N GLN A 217 -16.55 4.36 -3.01
CA GLN A 217 -16.78 5.27 -1.89
C GLN A 217 -15.58 6.20 -1.65
N LEU A 218 -14.36 5.66 -1.60
CA LEU A 218 -13.14 6.47 -1.43
C LEU A 218 -12.92 7.46 -2.58
N LYS A 219 -13.30 7.12 -3.83
CA LYS A 219 -13.28 8.10 -4.93
C LYS A 219 -14.32 9.20 -4.74
N GLU A 220 -15.51 8.88 -4.26
CA GLU A 220 -16.57 9.86 -3.97
C GLU A 220 -16.17 10.80 -2.82
N GLU A 221 -15.46 10.28 -1.82
CA GLU A 221 -14.88 11.07 -0.73
C GLU A 221 -13.67 11.93 -1.16
N GLY A 222 -13.29 11.85 -2.44
CA GLY A 222 -12.29 12.70 -3.06
C GLY A 222 -10.85 12.22 -2.85
N CYS A 223 -10.62 10.93 -2.57
CA CYS A 223 -9.26 10.41 -2.46
C CYS A 223 -8.51 10.49 -3.80
N ASP A 224 -7.31 11.06 -3.73
CA ASP A 224 -6.38 11.18 -4.84
C ASP A 224 -5.77 9.81 -5.19
N VAL A 225 -5.48 9.01 -4.16
CA VAL A 225 -4.89 7.67 -4.26
C VAL A 225 -5.69 6.70 -3.40
N ILE A 226 -5.97 5.51 -3.93
CA ILE A 226 -6.58 4.39 -3.21
C ILE A 226 -5.59 3.22 -3.12
N VAL A 227 -5.20 2.89 -1.89
CA VAL A 227 -4.28 1.81 -1.55
C VAL A 227 -5.06 0.65 -0.90
N CYS A 228 -4.90 -0.55 -1.47
CA CYS A 228 -5.40 -1.79 -0.87
C CYS A 228 -4.27 -2.51 -0.12
N LEU A 229 -4.44 -2.72 1.19
CA LEU A 229 -3.61 -3.60 2.00
C LEU A 229 -4.23 -5.00 1.99
N SER A 230 -3.64 -5.93 1.25
CA SER A 230 -4.20 -7.26 1.04
C SER A 230 -3.44 -8.33 1.79
N HIS A 231 -4.15 -9.17 2.53
CA HIS A 231 -3.64 -10.44 3.05
C HIS A 231 -4.32 -11.62 2.35
N LEU A 232 -4.54 -11.55 1.03
CA LEU A 232 -5.21 -12.59 0.25
C LEU A 232 -4.24 -13.57 -0.43
N GLY A 233 -2.97 -13.20 -0.57
CA GLY A 233 -1.98 -13.94 -1.34
C GLY A 233 -1.94 -13.52 -2.81
N ILE A 234 -0.76 -13.66 -3.43
CA ILE A 234 -0.47 -13.10 -4.76
C ILE A 234 -1.46 -13.53 -5.84
N GLN A 235 -1.87 -14.80 -5.87
CA GLN A 235 -2.80 -15.32 -6.88
C GLN A 235 -4.18 -14.65 -6.78
N MET A 236 -4.64 -14.39 -5.55
CA MET A 236 -5.91 -13.72 -5.34
C MET A 236 -5.78 -12.21 -5.60
N ASP A 237 -4.63 -11.59 -5.30
CA ASP A 237 -4.36 -10.20 -5.65
C ASP A 237 -4.36 -9.96 -7.17
N GLU A 238 -3.77 -10.86 -7.96
CA GLU A 238 -3.84 -10.79 -9.42
C GLU A 238 -5.29 -10.84 -9.93
N LYS A 239 -6.09 -11.75 -9.36
CA LYS A 239 -7.52 -11.85 -9.66
C LYS A 239 -8.29 -10.62 -9.20
N LEU A 240 -7.93 -10.04 -8.06
CA LEU A 240 -8.54 -8.84 -7.52
C LEU A 240 -8.35 -7.67 -8.47
N VAL A 241 -7.12 -7.41 -8.95
CA VAL A 241 -6.87 -6.36 -9.95
C VAL A 241 -7.74 -6.57 -11.18
N ALA A 242 -7.74 -7.78 -11.75
CA ALA A 242 -8.46 -8.09 -12.97
C ALA A 242 -9.99 -7.94 -12.88
N ASN A 243 -10.56 -7.81 -11.66
CA ASN A 243 -12.00 -7.73 -11.42
C ASN A 243 -12.43 -6.47 -10.65
N THR A 244 -11.52 -5.51 -10.45
CA THR A 244 -11.79 -4.27 -9.71
C THR A 244 -11.48 -3.04 -10.54
N ARG A 245 -11.99 -1.89 -10.09
CA ARG A 245 -11.65 -0.55 -10.60
C ARG A 245 -11.31 0.39 -9.46
N ASN A 246 -10.82 1.58 -9.80
CA ASN A 246 -10.51 2.69 -8.87
C ASN A 246 -9.38 2.44 -7.85
N ILE A 247 -8.89 1.22 -7.67
CA ILE A 247 -7.70 0.92 -6.86
C ILE A 247 -6.46 1.35 -7.64
N ASP A 248 -5.59 2.13 -7.01
CA ASP A 248 -4.36 2.62 -7.62
C ASP A 248 -3.15 1.75 -7.28
N VAL A 249 -3.15 1.08 -6.12
CA VAL A 249 -2.06 0.18 -5.68
C VAL A 249 -2.61 -0.96 -4.83
N ILE A 250 -2.02 -2.17 -4.99
CA ILE A 250 -2.20 -3.28 -4.05
C ILE A 250 -0.86 -3.64 -3.40
N LEU A 251 -0.84 -3.62 -2.07
CA LEU A 251 0.27 -4.08 -1.24
C LEU A 251 -0.17 -5.39 -0.59
N GLY A 252 0.50 -6.49 -0.91
CA GLY A 252 0.05 -7.83 -0.54
C GLY A 252 0.95 -8.59 0.45
N GLY A 253 0.37 -9.57 1.13
CA GLY A 253 1.03 -10.54 2.02
C GLY A 253 0.51 -11.96 1.84
N HIS A 254 0.57 -12.79 2.89
CA HIS A 254 0.04 -14.17 2.99
C HIS A 254 0.87 -15.24 2.25
N SER A 255 1.19 -15.02 0.97
CA SER A 255 1.84 -16.03 0.13
C SER A 255 3.37 -16.07 0.25
N HIS A 256 3.95 -15.28 1.15
CA HIS A 256 5.40 -15.14 1.39
C HIS A 256 6.20 -14.90 0.11
N THR A 257 5.60 -14.23 -0.87
CA THR A 257 6.16 -14.07 -2.21
C THR A 257 7.22 -12.99 -2.20
N PHE A 258 8.47 -13.36 -2.50
CA PHE A 258 9.56 -12.40 -2.68
C PHE A 258 9.53 -11.86 -4.11
N MET A 259 9.18 -10.58 -4.26
CA MET A 259 9.23 -9.89 -5.56
C MET A 259 10.47 -9.00 -5.64
N GLU A 260 11.17 -9.02 -6.77
CA GLU A 260 12.29 -8.10 -7.02
C GLU A 260 11.82 -6.66 -7.25
N SER A 261 10.64 -6.49 -7.84
CA SER A 261 9.99 -5.20 -8.07
C SER A 261 8.47 -5.35 -8.18
N PRO A 262 7.70 -4.27 -7.97
CA PRO A 262 6.25 -4.30 -8.19
C PRO A 262 5.91 -4.72 -9.63
N LYS A 263 4.85 -5.50 -9.80
CA LYS A 263 4.36 -5.92 -11.12
C LYS A 263 3.02 -5.26 -11.42
N ASN A 264 2.87 -4.75 -12.64
CA ASN A 264 1.63 -4.12 -13.09
C ASN A 264 0.68 -5.15 -13.70
N TYR A 265 -0.59 -5.03 -13.33
CA TYR A 265 -1.70 -5.81 -13.89
C TYR A 265 -2.77 -4.87 -14.40
N LEU A 266 -3.49 -5.28 -15.44
CA LEU A 266 -4.59 -4.50 -15.98
C LEU A 266 -5.87 -4.76 -15.19
N ASN A 267 -6.50 -3.68 -14.75
CA ASN A 267 -7.82 -3.74 -14.13
C ASN A 267 -8.94 -3.78 -15.19
N ILE A 268 -10.21 -3.83 -14.77
CA ILE A 268 -11.36 -3.93 -15.70
C ILE A 268 -11.52 -2.71 -16.63
N ASP A 269 -10.91 -1.58 -16.28
CA ASP A 269 -10.91 -0.36 -17.11
C ASP A 269 -9.64 -0.29 -18.00
N GLY A 270 -8.81 -1.34 -18.03
CA GLY A 270 -7.56 -1.37 -18.78
C GLY A 270 -6.45 -0.49 -18.20
N LYS A 271 -6.54 -0.11 -16.92
CA LYS A 271 -5.51 0.67 -16.23
C LYS A 271 -4.51 -0.26 -15.54
N ASN A 272 -3.22 0.12 -15.58
CA ASN A 272 -2.18 -0.57 -14.83
C ASN A 272 -2.34 -0.29 -13.32
N VAL A 273 -2.37 -1.36 -12.53
CA VAL A 273 -2.32 -1.32 -11.07
C VAL A 273 -1.09 -2.11 -10.61
N PRO A 274 -0.11 -1.47 -9.95
CA PRO A 274 1.02 -2.18 -9.36
C PRO A 274 0.58 -3.04 -8.17
N VAL A 275 1.12 -4.25 -8.12
CA VAL A 275 1.02 -5.19 -7.00
C VAL A 275 2.43 -5.45 -6.47
N MET A 276 2.61 -5.40 -5.15
CA MET A 276 3.89 -5.65 -4.48
C MET A 276 3.74 -6.57 -3.27
N HIS A 277 4.63 -7.56 -3.16
CA HIS A 277 4.79 -8.45 -2.01
C HIS A 277 6.24 -8.40 -1.53
N THR A 278 6.46 -8.48 -0.21
CA THR A 278 7.78 -8.30 0.39
C THR A 278 8.43 -9.58 0.93
N GLY A 279 7.84 -10.74 0.63
CA GLY A 279 8.26 -12.01 1.19
C GLY A 279 7.77 -12.19 2.61
N LYS A 280 8.70 -12.42 3.56
CA LYS A 280 8.39 -12.67 4.96
C LYS A 280 9.56 -12.33 5.89
N ASN A 281 9.32 -12.49 7.20
CA ASN A 281 10.31 -12.38 8.28
C ASN A 281 10.95 -10.98 8.39
N GLY A 282 10.33 -9.95 7.82
CA GLY A 282 10.87 -8.59 7.82
C GLY A 282 12.26 -8.47 7.19
N ILE A 283 12.62 -9.38 6.26
CA ILE A 283 13.92 -9.38 5.57
C ILE A 283 14.06 -8.13 4.70
N TYR A 284 12.98 -7.78 3.99
CA TYR A 284 12.91 -6.61 3.13
C TYR A 284 11.85 -5.62 3.64
N VAL A 285 12.08 -4.35 3.33
CA VAL A 285 11.06 -3.31 3.35
C VAL A 285 10.82 -2.93 1.89
N GLY A 286 9.63 -3.22 1.38
CA GLY A 286 9.24 -2.89 0.01
C GLY A 286 9.13 -1.37 -0.15
N ARG A 287 9.44 -0.86 -1.34
CA ARG A 287 9.31 0.56 -1.67
C ARG A 287 8.58 0.72 -3.00
N LEU A 288 7.55 1.54 -2.99
CA LEU A 288 6.83 1.98 -4.17
C LEU A 288 6.82 3.50 -4.23
N ASP A 289 7.24 4.05 -5.37
CA ASP A 289 7.23 5.48 -5.64
C ASP A 289 6.09 5.76 -6.64
N LEU A 290 5.08 6.51 -6.21
CA LEU A 290 3.99 6.97 -7.06
C LEU A 290 4.21 8.42 -7.46
N THR A 291 4.10 8.70 -8.76
CA THR A 291 4.15 10.07 -9.30
C THR A 291 2.74 10.47 -9.73
N LEU A 292 2.20 11.48 -9.06
CA LEU A 292 0.88 12.05 -9.32
C LEU A 292 1.05 13.37 -10.04
N ASN A 293 0.46 13.47 -11.23
CA ASN A 293 0.46 14.72 -11.98
C ASN A 293 -0.75 15.55 -11.53
N LYS A 294 -0.52 16.75 -10.98
CA LYS A 294 -1.60 17.66 -10.58
C LYS A 294 -2.45 18.01 -11.81
N LYS A 295 -3.78 17.93 -11.67
CA LYS A 295 -4.73 18.27 -12.72
C LYS A 295 -4.82 19.77 -12.97
#